data_AF-A0A521WU15-F1
#
_entry.id   AF-A0A521WU15-F1
#
_cell.length_a   1.000
_cell.length_b   1.000
_cell.length_c   1.000
_cell.angle_alpha   90.00
_cell.angle_beta   90.00
_cell.angle_gamma   90.00
#
_symmetry.space_group_name_H-M   'P 1'
#
loop_
_entity.id
_entity.type
_entity.pdbx_description
1 polymer ?
#
loop_
_entity_poly.entity_id
_entity_poly.type
_entity_poly.pdbx_seq_one_letter_code
_entity_poly.pdbx_strand_id
1 'polypeptide(L)' 'MELKRQYIVDEDNHKVAVQLDIDTFEKIEDVLENYALVQLINADESETLSIEEAKKYYATLDKA' A
#
# COMPACT_ATOMS: atom_id res chain seq x y z
N MET A 1 -12.65 9.31 -10.68
CA MET A 1 -12.83 9.42 -9.21
C MET A 1 -12.84 10.89 -8.89
N GLU A 2 -13.95 11.42 -8.38
CA GLU A 2 -13.95 12.81 -7.88
C GLU A 2 -13.53 12.79 -6.41
N LEU A 3 -12.41 13.43 -6.10
CA LEU A 3 -11.83 13.44 -4.76
C LEU A 3 -12.36 14.65 -3.98
N LYS A 4 -13.32 14.41 -3.08
CA LYS A 4 -13.91 15.46 -2.23
C LYS A 4 -13.01 15.77 -1.05
N ARG A 5 -11.99 16.58 -1.28
CA ARG A 5 -11.07 17.05 -0.24
C ARG A 5 -11.62 18.28 0.50
N GLN A 6 -11.56 18.23 1.82
CA GLN A 6 -11.71 19.38 2.69
C GLN A 6 -10.37 19.68 3.35
N TYR A 7 -10.02 20.95 3.48
CA TYR A 7 -8.77 21.36 4.12
C TYR A 7 -9.04 21.83 5.54
N ILE A 8 -8.21 21.38 6.48
CA ILE A 8 -8.13 21.93 7.83
C ILE A 8 -7.03 22.99 7.79
N VAL A 9 -7.35 24.21 8.24
CA VAL A 9 -6.43 25.35 8.26
C VAL A 9 -6.09 25.76 9.69
N ASP A 10 -4.89 26.30 9.90
CA ASP A 10 -4.48 26.93 11.15
C ASP A 10 -4.95 28.39 11.26
N GLU A 11 -4.52 29.09 12.31
CA GLU A 11 -4.88 30.50 12.59
C GLU A 11 -4.38 31.48 11.51
N ASP A 12 -3.30 31.13 10.81
CA ASP A 12 -2.69 31.91 9.73
C ASP A 12 -3.24 31.52 8.34
N ASN A 13 -4.30 30.69 8.31
CA ASN A 13 -4.92 30.16 7.09
C ASN A 13 -4.00 29.25 6.26
N HIS A 14 -2.99 28.63 6.88
CA HIS A 14 -2.19 27.59 6.24
C HIS A 14 -2.92 26.25 6.31
N LYS A 15 -2.90 25.50 5.20
CA LYS A 15 -3.47 24.14 5.13
C LYS A 15 -2.55 23.18 5.87
N VAL A 16 -3.02 22.62 6.97
CA VAL A 16 -2.26 21.70 7.83
C VAL A 16 -2.68 20.24 7.69
N ALA A 17 -3.92 19.99 7.25
CA ALA A 17 -4.40 18.65 6.97
C ALA A 17 -5.47 18.63 5.88
N VAL A 18 -5.73 17.44 5.35
CA VAL A 18 -6.84 17.13 4.44
C VAL A 18 -7.73 16.12 5.14
N GLN A 19 -9.04 16.41 5.14
CA GLN A 19 -10.07 15.46 5.54
C GLN A 19 -10.68 14.83 4.28
N LEU A 20 -10.77 13.50 4.31
CA LEU A 20 -11.38 12.65 3.29
C LEU A 20 -12.39 11.73 3.98
N ASP A 21 -13.38 11.24 3.24
CA ASP A 21 -14.11 10.05 3.66
C ASP A 21 -13.20 8.82 3.67
N ILE A 22 -13.53 7.86 4.53
CA ILE A 22 -12.69 6.69 4.78
C ILE A 22 -12.48 5.86 3.51
N ASP A 23 -13.54 5.64 2.72
CA ASP A 23 -13.47 4.88 1.46
C ASP A 23 -12.49 5.52 0.46
N THR A 24 -12.49 6.86 0.36
CA THR A 24 -11.55 7.58 -0.49
C THR A 24 -10.12 7.47 0.03
N PHE A 25 -9.91 7.52 1.35
CA PHE A 25 -8.59 7.34 1.95
C PHE A 25 -8.04 5.93 1.70
N GLU A 26 -8.81 4.90 2.02
CA GLU A 26 -8.43 3.49 1.82
C GLU A 26 -8.12 3.20 0.36
N LYS A 27 -8.91 3.75 -0.57
CA LYS A 27 -8.65 3.60 -2.00
C LYS A 27 -7.34 4.25 -2.46
N ILE A 28 -6.92 5.33 -1.82
CA ILE A 28 -5.61 5.95 -2.10
C ILE A 28 -4.50 5.03 -1.60
N GLU A 29 -4.62 4.51 -0.37
CA GLU A 29 -3.65 3.56 0.19
C GLU A 29 -3.53 2.32 -0.70
N ASP A 30 -4.66 1.67 -1.03
CA ASP A 30 -4.70 0.50 -1.90
C ASP A 30 -3.95 0.73 -3.21
N VAL A 31 -4.16 1.88 -3.87
CA VAL A 31 -3.51 2.16 -5.15
C VAL A 31 -2.00 2.37 -4.97
N LEU A 32 -1.59 3.08 -3.92
CA LEU A 32 -0.17 3.34 -3.65
C LEU A 32 0.57 2.07 -3.24
N GLU A 33 -0.02 1.27 -2.35
CA GLU A 33 0.54 0.01 -1.88
C GLU A 33 0.62 -1.01 -3.00
N ASN A 34 -0.45 -1.19 -3.79
CA ASN A 34 -0.42 -2.10 -4.93
C ASN A 34 0.65 -1.70 -5.96
N TYR A 35 0.78 -0.40 -6.23
CA TYR A 35 1.82 0.07 -7.15
C TYR A 35 3.22 -0.24 -6.60
N ALA A 36 3.50 0.11 -5.34
CA ALA A 36 4.79 -0.14 -4.71
C ALA A 36 5.10 -1.64 -4.63
N LEU A 37 4.11 -2.47 -4.29
CA LEU A 37 4.24 -3.92 -4.22
C LEU A 37 4.61 -4.52 -5.58
N VAL A 38 3.97 -4.08 -6.66
CA VAL A 38 4.33 -4.52 -8.02
C VAL A 38 5.77 -4.14 -8.36
N GLN A 39 6.23 -2.95 -7.99
CA GLN A 39 7.63 -2.57 -8.21
C GLN A 39 8.59 -3.46 -7.42
N LEU A 40 8.25 -3.80 -6.17
CA LEU A 40 9.05 -4.71 -5.34
C LEU A 40 9.11 -6.13 -5.93
N ILE A 41 7.98 -6.66 -6.38
CA ILE A 41 7.91 -7.97 -7.04
C ILE A 41 8.73 -7.98 -8.33
N ASN A 42 8.65 -6.93 -9.14
CA ASN A 42 9.40 -6.85 -10.40
C ASN A 42 10.90 -6.63 -10.21
N ALA A 43 11.31 -6.05 -9.07
CA ALA A 43 12.71 -5.87 -8.71
C ALA A 43 13.33 -7.12 -8.09
N ASP A 44 12.51 -8.10 -7.70
CA ASP A 44 12.96 -9.38 -7.18
C ASP A 44 13.40 -10.28 -8.34
N GLU A 45 14.69 -10.61 -8.38
CA GLU A 45 15.27 -11.52 -9.37
C GLU A 45 15.24 -12.99 -8.92
N SER A 46 14.60 -13.30 -7.78
CA SER A 46 14.48 -14.66 -7.29
C SER A 46 13.63 -15.54 -8.22
N GLU A 47 13.92 -16.84 -8.19
CA GLU A 47 13.18 -17.82 -8.99
C GLU A 47 11.73 -17.93 -8.51
N THR A 48 10.80 -17.99 -9.46
CA THR A 48 9.39 -18.24 -9.17
C THR A 48 9.19 -19.71 -8.81
N LEU A 49 8.79 -19.96 -7.56
CA LEU A 49 8.52 -21.31 -7.06
C LEU A 49 7.15 -21.82 -7.53
N SER A 50 7.05 -23.12 -7.81
CA SER A 50 5.74 -23.78 -7.88
C SER A 50 5.04 -23.74 -6.51
N ILE A 51 3.73 -23.95 -6.50
CA ILE A 51 2.96 -24.00 -5.23
C ILE A 51 3.51 -25.06 -4.26
N GLU A 52 4.00 -26.19 -4.77
CA GLU A 52 4.58 -27.26 -3.94
C GLU A 52 5.91 -26.83 -3.31
N GLU A 53 6.80 -26.24 -4.10
CA GLU A 53 8.09 -25.72 -3.63
C GLU A 53 7.91 -24.56 -2.66
N ALA A 54 7.00 -23.63 -2.96
CA ALA A 54 6.68 -22.50 -2.09
C ALA A 54 6.18 -22.97 -0.72
N LYS A 55 5.29 -23.97 -0.67
CA LYS A 55 4.81 -24.56 0.60
C LYS A 55 5.94 -25.23 1.38
N LYS A 56 6.81 -25.97 0.70
CA LYS A 56 7.97 -26.63 1.32
C LYS A 56 8.94 -25.61 1.89
N TYR A 57 9.27 -24.57 1.13
CA TYR A 57 10.14 -23.49 1.57
C TYR A 57 9.55 -22.73 2.76
N TYR A 58 8.27 -22.34 2.68
CA TYR A 58 7.56 -21.66 3.77
C TYR A 58 7.57 -22.45 5.09
N ALA A 59 7.50 -23.78 5.02
CA ALA A 59 7.57 -24.63 6.21
C ALA A 59 8.95 -24.61 6.90
N THR A 60 10.01 -24.19 6.20
CA THR A 60 11.38 -24.10 6.74
C THR A 60 11.72 -22.74 7.34
N LEU A 61 10.87 -21.72 7.13
CA LEU A 61 11.11 -20.39 7.66
C LEU A 61 10.79 -20.34 9.16
N ASP A 62 11.65 -19.66 9.93
CA ASP A 62 11.34 -19.30 11.31
C ASP A 62 10.14 -18.35 11.30
N LYS A 63 9.11 -18.73 12.05
CA LYS A 63 7.87 -17.97 12.14
C LYS A 63 7.98 -17.01 13.31
N ALA A 64 7.85 -15.73 13.00
CA ALA A 64 7.74 -14.66 14.00
C ALA A 64 6.43 -14.77 14.78
#